data_AF-A0A838YEC7-F1
#
_entry.id   AF-A0A838YEC7-F1
#
_cell.length_a   1.000
_cell.length_b   1.000
_cell.length_c   1.000
_cell.angle_alpha   90.00
_cell.angle_beta   90.00
_cell.angle_gamma   90.00
#
_symmetry.space_group_name_H-M   'P 1'
#
loop_
_entity.id
_entity.type
_entity.pdbx_description
1 polymer ?
#
loop_
_entity_poly.entity_id
_entity_poly.type
_entity_poly.pdbx_seq_one_letter_code
_entity_poly.pdbx_strand_id
1 'polypeptide(L)'
;MNYSSKDSHEHNSENGCPFSANITEKWDLEVSANDLLIDTKYTQDVNQSAKEAWRNSARCIGRLHWKSLKVNDARSLNTCDDIFDALLKHIETATNDGA
;
A
#
# COMPACT_ATOMS: atom_id res chain seq x y z
N MET A 1 -35.41 -26.25 22.83
CA MET A 1 -34.15 -26.56 23.52
C MET A 1 -33.57 -25.26 24.05
N ASN A 2 -33.38 -25.15 25.36
CA ASN A 2 -32.73 -24.01 26.02
C ASN A 2 -31.24 -23.98 25.66
N TYR A 3 -30.69 -22.83 25.31
CA TYR A 3 -29.24 -22.64 25.30
C TYR A 3 -28.84 -21.78 26.48
N SER A 4 -28.16 -22.41 27.44
CA SER A 4 -27.63 -21.82 28.66
C SER A 4 -26.17 -21.47 28.45
N SER A 5 -25.85 -20.19 28.71
CA SER A 5 -24.63 -19.61 29.29
C SER A 5 -23.24 -20.19 28.99
N LYS A 6 -22.37 -19.24 28.59
CA LYS A 6 -20.92 -19.10 28.83
C LYS A 6 -20.00 -19.92 27.93
N ASP A 7 -19.17 -19.20 27.17
CA ASP A 7 -17.74 -19.19 27.47
C ASP A 7 -17.11 -17.89 26.96
N SER A 8 -16.60 -17.12 27.91
CA SER A 8 -15.74 -15.96 27.73
C SER A 8 -14.34 -16.44 27.39
N HIS A 9 -13.98 -16.42 26.11
CA HIS A 9 -12.58 -16.42 25.69
C HIS A 9 -12.23 -15.04 25.15
N GLU A 10 -11.67 -14.22 26.03
CA GLU A 10 -10.87 -13.05 25.66
C GLU A 10 -9.75 -13.52 24.73
N HIS A 11 -9.82 -13.11 23.46
CA HIS A 11 -8.66 -13.13 22.57
C HIS A 11 -8.27 -11.70 22.24
N ASN A 12 -7.39 -11.15 23.08
CA ASN A 12 -6.52 -10.04 22.71
C ASN A 12 -5.63 -10.50 21.54
N SER A 13 -5.93 -10.01 20.35
CA SER A 13 -5.05 -10.01 19.19
C SER A 13 -4.94 -8.58 18.69
N GLU A 14 -4.32 -7.74 19.52
CA GLU A 14 -3.67 -6.52 19.08
C GLU A 14 -2.74 -6.85 17.90
N ASN A 15 -2.80 -6.03 16.84
CA ASN A 15 -2.21 -6.22 15.50
C ASN A 15 -3.14 -6.89 14.46
N GLY A 16 -4.45 -6.79 14.67
CA GLY A 16 -5.47 -7.13 13.68
C GLY A 16 -5.50 -6.12 12.52
N CYS A 17 -5.68 -6.67 11.32
CA CYS A 17 -5.98 -5.96 10.08
C CYS A 17 -6.93 -4.74 10.28
N PRO A 18 -6.64 -3.54 9.73
CA PRO A 18 -7.46 -2.34 9.92
C PRO A 18 -8.82 -2.41 9.23
N PHE A 19 -9.02 -3.43 8.38
CA PHE A 19 -10.33 -3.78 7.86
C PHE A 19 -11.04 -4.57 8.95
N SER A 20 -11.98 -3.89 9.63
CA SER A 20 -12.76 -4.34 10.77
C SER A 20 -12.93 -5.86 10.86
N ALA A 21 -12.72 -6.41 12.06
CA ALA A 21 -13.01 -7.82 12.37
C ALA A 21 -14.47 -8.21 12.07
N ASN A 22 -15.35 -7.22 11.90
CA ASN A 22 -16.73 -7.37 11.48
C ASN A 22 -16.95 -6.67 10.13
N ILE A 23 -16.97 -7.46 9.05
CA ILE A 23 -17.21 -6.99 7.67
C ILE A 23 -18.60 -6.34 7.46
N THR A 24 -19.49 -6.46 8.44
CA THR A 24 -20.85 -5.92 8.39
C THR A 24 -20.90 -4.42 8.71
N GLU A 25 -19.85 -3.88 9.34
CA GLU A 25 -19.78 -2.46 9.68
C GLU A 25 -19.18 -1.65 8.53
N LYS A 26 -19.84 -0.53 8.20
CA LYS A 26 -19.36 0.39 7.18
C LYS A 26 -18.08 1.06 7.68
N TRP A 27 -17.04 0.99 6.87
CA TRP A 27 -15.76 1.62 7.18
C TRP A 27 -15.92 3.12 7.44
N ASP A 28 -15.40 3.56 8.59
CA ASP A 28 -15.40 4.96 9.03
C ASP A 28 -14.00 5.55 8.86
N LEU A 29 -13.88 6.49 7.93
CA LEU A 29 -12.64 7.17 7.61
C LEU A 29 -12.09 7.96 8.81
N GLU A 30 -12.95 8.58 9.62
CA GLU A 30 -12.50 9.43 10.73
C GLU A 30 -11.90 8.60 11.87
N VAL A 31 -12.48 7.43 12.12
CA VAL A 31 -11.98 6.48 13.13
C VAL A 31 -10.67 5.85 12.69
N SER A 32 -10.59 5.38 11.44
CA SER A 32 -9.38 4.74 10.91
C SER A 32 -8.31 5.74 10.46
N ALA A 33 -8.63 7.04 10.37
CA ALA A 33 -7.67 8.04 9.92
C ALA A 33 -6.42 8.04 10.79
N ASN A 34 -6.52 7.90 12.11
CA ASN A 34 -5.34 7.87 12.98
C ASN A 34 -4.47 6.62 12.78
N ASP A 35 -5.08 5.49 12.41
CA ASP A 35 -4.36 4.24 12.10
C ASP A 35 -3.73 4.27 10.69
N LEU A 36 -4.33 5.02 9.75
CA LEU A 36 -3.84 5.20 8.39
C LEU A 36 -2.84 6.35 8.26
N LEU A 37 -3.01 7.39 9.08
CA LEU A 37 -2.11 8.51 9.28
C LEU A 37 -1.05 8.10 10.30
N ILE A 38 -0.36 7.00 10.02
CA ILE A 38 0.85 6.62 10.72
C ILE A 38 1.80 7.81 10.61
N ASP A 39 2.13 8.41 11.76
CA ASP A 39 3.12 9.47 11.87
C ASP A 39 4.39 9.08 11.10
N THR A 40 4.90 10.03 10.34
CA THR A 40 5.79 9.95 9.18
C THR A 40 7.20 9.41 9.44
N LYS A 41 7.39 8.47 10.36
CA LYS A 41 8.57 7.62 10.40
C LYS A 41 8.37 6.39 9.52
N TYR A 42 8.26 6.64 8.22
CA TYR A 42 8.31 5.59 7.22
C TYR A 42 9.69 4.94 7.29
N THR A 43 9.80 3.81 8.00
CA THR A 43 11.08 3.11 8.21
C THR A 43 11.55 2.41 6.94
N GLN A 44 10.65 2.17 5.99
CA GLN A 44 10.94 1.47 4.76
C GLN A 44 11.34 2.45 3.65
N ASP A 45 12.21 2.06 2.72
CA ASP A 45 12.55 2.91 1.58
C ASP A 45 11.44 2.83 0.51
N VAL A 46 11.01 3.96 -0.07
CA VAL A 46 9.99 4.00 -1.14
C VAL A 46 10.38 3.11 -2.33
N ASN A 47 11.67 3.01 -2.63
CA ASN A 47 12.19 2.11 -3.65
C ASN A 47 11.91 0.65 -3.31
N GLN A 48 12.13 0.28 -2.05
CA GLN A 48 11.94 -1.09 -1.59
C GLN A 48 10.45 -1.46 -1.58
N SER A 49 9.61 -0.56 -1.09
CA SER A 49 8.17 -0.79 -1.00
C SER A 49 7.49 -0.88 -2.38
N ALA A 50 7.90 -0.05 -3.34
CA ALA A 50 7.39 -0.15 -4.72
C ALA A 50 7.77 -1.49 -5.37
N LYS A 51 9.01 -1.95 -5.15
CA LYS A 51 9.49 -3.26 -5.61
C LYS A 51 8.69 -4.41 -5.01
N GLU A 52 8.41 -4.36 -3.71
CA GLU A 52 7.61 -5.36 -3.00
C GLU A 52 6.15 -5.36 -3.43
N ALA A 53 5.56 -4.18 -3.67
CA ALA A 53 4.20 -4.07 -4.19
C ALA A 53 4.05 -4.78 -5.54
N TRP A 54 5.01 -4.60 -6.46
CA TRP A 54 5.01 -5.33 -7.72
C TRP A 54 5.20 -6.84 -7.52
N ARG A 55 6.16 -7.24 -6.66
CA ARG A 55 6.38 -8.66 -6.30
C ARG A 55 5.10 -9.34 -5.81
N ASN A 56 4.30 -8.62 -5.02
CA ASN A 56 3.08 -9.14 -4.39
C ASN A 56 1.84 -9.02 -5.29
N SER A 57 1.95 -8.48 -6.51
CA SER A 57 0.87 -8.45 -7.49
C SER A 57 0.62 -9.86 -8.07
N ALA A 58 -0.30 -10.60 -7.45
CA ALA A 58 -0.61 -11.98 -7.79
C ALA A 58 -1.05 -12.19 -9.26
N ARG A 59 -1.58 -11.15 -9.90
CA ARG A 59 -2.05 -11.17 -11.30
C ARG A 59 -0.96 -10.82 -12.32
N CYS A 60 0.23 -10.40 -11.90
CA CYS A 60 1.33 -10.07 -12.80
C CYS A 60 2.18 -11.30 -13.12
N ILE A 61 2.13 -11.76 -14.38
CA ILE A 61 3.01 -12.84 -14.85
C ILE A 61 4.49 -12.41 -14.86
N GLY A 62 4.76 -11.14 -15.16
CA GLY A 62 6.11 -10.55 -15.26
C GLY A 62 6.78 -10.24 -13.92
N ARG A 63 6.21 -10.64 -12.78
CA ARG A 63 6.73 -10.31 -11.44
C ARG A 63 8.10 -10.89 -11.11
N LEU A 64 8.69 -11.74 -11.96
CA LEU A 64 10.07 -12.22 -11.79
C LEU A 64 11.09 -11.08 -11.87
N HIS A 65 10.80 -10.02 -12.62
CA HIS A 65 11.66 -8.85 -12.80
C HIS A 65 11.53 -7.80 -11.69
N TRP A 66 10.77 -8.08 -10.62
CA TRP A 66 10.44 -7.09 -9.59
C TRP A 66 11.63 -6.32 -9.00
N LYS A 67 12.81 -6.96 -8.90
CA LYS A 67 14.05 -6.33 -8.38
C LYS A 67 14.63 -5.25 -9.30
N SER A 68 14.38 -5.36 -10.61
CA SER A 68 14.92 -4.43 -11.63
C SER A 68 14.07 -3.17 -11.81
N LEU A 69 12.98 -3.02 -11.05
CA LEU A 69 12.18 -1.81 -11.06
C LEU A 69 13.05 -0.60 -10.69
N LYS A 70 13.08 0.40 -11.57
CA LYS A 70 13.61 1.74 -11.30
C LYS A 70 12.46 2.59 -10.77
N VAL A 71 12.63 3.17 -9.59
CA VAL A 71 11.59 3.98 -8.94
C VAL A 71 12.00 5.44 -9.05
N ASN A 72 11.11 6.26 -9.61
CA ASN A 72 11.29 7.70 -9.70
C ASN A 72 10.54 8.33 -8.52
N ASP A 73 11.26 8.80 -7.51
CA ASP A 73 10.65 9.52 -6.39
C ASP A 73 10.38 10.98 -6.77
N ALA A 74 9.11 11.30 -7.02
CA ALA A 74 8.64 12.62 -7.44
C ALA A 74 7.72 13.27 -6.38
N ARG A 75 7.81 12.83 -5.11
CA ARG A 75 6.92 13.30 -4.04
C ARG A 75 7.08 14.79 -3.70
N SER A 76 8.17 15.42 -4.11
CA SER A 76 8.46 16.84 -3.89
C SER A 76 7.87 17.77 -4.95
N LEU A 77 7.28 17.24 -6.03
CA LEU A 77 6.68 18.07 -7.09
C LEU A 77 5.33 18.62 -6.64
N ASN A 78 5.10 19.91 -6.90
CA ASN A 78 3.91 20.62 -6.41
C ASN A 78 3.11 21.34 -7.52
N THR A 79 3.62 21.35 -8.76
CA THR A 79 2.92 22.00 -9.89
C THR A 79 2.55 20.96 -10.94
N CYS A 80 1.47 21.24 -11.68
CA CYS A 80 1.04 20.37 -12.77
C CYS A 80 2.11 20.24 -13.87
N ASP A 81 2.82 21.34 -14.16
CA ASP A 81 3.86 21.38 -15.19
C ASP A 81 5.06 20.50 -14.79
N ASP A 82 5.51 20.58 -13.52
CA ASP A 82 6.59 19.72 -13.03
C ASP A 82 6.21 18.23 -13.11
N ILE A 83 4.96 17.89 -12.77
CA ILE A 83 4.45 16.52 -12.84
C ILE A 83 4.41 16.05 -14.30
N PHE A 84 3.96 16.91 -15.22
CA PHE A 84 3.93 16.61 -16.64
C PHE A 84 5.33 16.30 -17.19
N ASP A 85 6.31 17.14 -16.89
CA ASP A 85 7.70 16.94 -17.32
C ASP A 85 8.29 15.64 -16.74
N ALA A 86 7.99 15.34 -15.47
CA ALA A 86 8.41 14.10 -14.83
C ALA A 86 7.82 12.85 -15.50
N LEU A 87 6.56 12.91 -15.95
CA LEU A 87 5.90 11.83 -16.68
C LEU A 87 6.50 11.64 -18.08
N LEU A 88 6.79 12.73 -18.81
CA LEU A 88 7.47 12.64 -20.11
C LEU A 88 8.82 11.94 -19.97
N LYS A 89 9.63 12.36 -18.99
CA LYS A 89 10.92 11.74 -18.71
C LYS A 89 10.80 10.26 -18.32
N HIS A 90 9.74 9.90 -17.58
CA HIS A 90 9.46 8.51 -17.24
C HIS A 90 9.20 7.66 -18.49
N ILE A 91 8.35 8.15 -19.41
CA ILE A 91 8.06 7.45 -20.68
C ILE A 91 9.33 7.28 -21.51
N GLU A 92 10.12 8.34 -21.68
CA GLU A 92 11.39 8.29 -22.42
C GLU A 92 12.33 7.23 -21.83
N THR A 93 12.55 7.27 -20.51
CA THR A 93 13.44 6.33 -19.80
C THR A 93 12.93 4.89 -19.85
N ALA A 94 11.61 4.68 -19.74
CA ALA A 94 11.01 3.35 -19.78
C ALA A 94 10.96 2.78 -21.21
N THR A 95 10.86 3.65 -22.21
CA THR A 95 10.90 3.27 -23.63
C THR A 95 12.32 2.91 -24.06
N ASN A 96 13.33 3.67 -23.63
CA ASN A 96 14.76 3.38 -23.86
C ASN A 96 15.05 3.03 -25.34
N ASP A 97 14.52 3.82 -26.27
CA ASP A 97 14.62 3.58 -27.73
C ASP A 97 14.12 2.19 -28.20
N GLY A 98 13.29 1.52 -27.40
CA GLY A 98 12.74 0.20 -27.67
C GLY A 98 13.62 -0.99 -27.23
N ALA A 99 14.69 -0.73 -26.48
CA ALA A 99 15.63 -1.75 -26.00
C ALA A 99 15.23 -2.41 -24.67
#